data_AF-A0AAW1QE19-F1
#
_entry.id   AF-A0AAW1QE19-F1
#
_cell.length_a   1.000
_cell.length_b   1.000
_cell.length_c   1.000
_cell.angle_alpha   90.00
_cell.angle_beta   90.00
_cell.angle_gamma   90.00
#
_symmetry.space_group_name_H-M   'P 1'
#
loop_
_entity.id
_entity.type
_entity.pdbx_description
1 polymer ?
#
loop_
_entity_poly.entity_id
_entity_poly.type
_entity_poly.pdbx_seq_one_letter_code
_entity_poly.pdbx_strand_id
1 'polypeptide(L)'
;MGWHPRVAGVSRPARCSGTPEGNDGNLSDQQLRQLAAEVQQSPEFQEKLRRVDAAAAQVAALQAAQADIEQQLAAAANMTEEENRRLERQQAQAASERGATADMLAAADQLEEAQREMQVAQAEQLKWSLAASKDLERVESSKAATVAGAGGLLASLPYLLSTSQLGLVTAASAAICLASCALFGVTYRYAIRRDIGDSHLKGGVIAAFGLVRGLAQAETIQETAAKAGNSILSADVLGQAALVAGESMLTFGFAAVAMEIALRQGYLRPFGVSTPQQ
;
A
#
# COMPACT_ATOMS: atom_id res chain seq x y z
N MET A 1 -85.87 -33.66 -14.45
CA MET A 1 -84.40 -33.63 -14.62
C MET A 1 -83.95 -35.10 -14.51
N GLY A 2 -83.70 -35.90 -15.56
CA GLY A 2 -82.87 -35.73 -16.76
C GLY A 2 -81.39 -35.72 -16.37
N TRP A 3 -80.46 -36.58 -16.83
CA TRP A 3 -80.38 -37.59 -17.90
C TRP A 3 -79.13 -38.50 -17.62
N HIS A 4 -79.09 -39.72 -18.19
CA HIS A 4 -77.98 -40.71 -18.22
C HIS A 4 -76.82 -40.29 -19.19
N PRO A 5 -75.66 -41.00 -19.38
CA PRO A 5 -75.36 -42.47 -19.37
C PRO A 5 -74.07 -42.88 -18.59
N ARG A 6 -73.74 -44.12 -18.19
CA ARG A 6 -73.74 -45.52 -18.69
C ARG A 6 -72.63 -45.88 -19.71
N VAL A 7 -71.57 -46.54 -19.23
CA VAL A 7 -70.66 -47.50 -19.93
C VAL A 7 -69.89 -48.25 -18.81
N ALA A 8 -69.99 -49.55 -18.52
CA ALA A 8 -69.89 -50.81 -19.29
C ALA A 8 -68.46 -51.13 -19.76
N GLY A 9 -67.87 -52.22 -19.26
CA GLY A 9 -66.63 -52.79 -19.80
C GLY A 9 -65.83 -53.67 -18.82
N VAL A 10 -66.33 -54.85 -18.45
CA VAL A 10 -65.84 -56.18 -18.91
C VAL A 10 -64.78 -56.80 -17.98
N SER A 11 -65.27 -57.70 -17.13
CA SER A 11 -64.51 -58.67 -16.34
C SER A 11 -63.94 -59.77 -17.24
N ARG A 12 -62.65 -60.08 -17.09
CA ARG A 12 -62.01 -61.27 -17.70
C ARG A 12 -62.18 -62.49 -16.79
N PRO A 13 -62.64 -63.65 -17.29
CA PRO A 13 -62.85 -64.83 -16.45
C PRO A 13 -61.60 -65.70 -16.31
N ALA A 14 -61.71 -66.56 -15.30
CA ALA A 14 -60.73 -67.47 -14.76
C ALA A 14 -60.27 -68.56 -15.74
N ARG A 15 -59.01 -68.95 -15.51
CA ARG A 15 -58.29 -70.08 -16.08
C ARG A 15 -58.75 -71.36 -15.38
N CYS A 16 -59.36 -72.29 -16.11
CA CYS A 16 -59.55 -73.66 -15.64
C CYS A 16 -58.43 -74.56 -16.16
N SER A 17 -57.69 -75.14 -15.22
CA SER A 17 -56.79 -76.28 -15.39
C SER A 17 -57.59 -77.55 -15.70
N GLY A 18 -57.19 -78.27 -16.73
CA GLY A 18 -57.64 -79.65 -16.94
C GLY A 18 -56.69 -80.64 -16.28
N THR A 19 -57.23 -81.77 -15.82
CA THR A 19 -56.80 -83.13 -16.23
C THR A 19 -57.87 -84.15 -15.81
N PRO A 20 -57.94 -85.33 -16.48
CA PRO A 20 -59.18 -86.06 -16.75
C PRO A 20 -59.37 -87.27 -15.83
N GLU A 21 -60.62 -87.71 -15.66
CA GLU A 21 -60.93 -89.08 -15.24
C GLU A 21 -62.34 -89.47 -15.69
N GLY A 22 -62.47 -90.68 -16.24
CA GLY A 22 -63.72 -91.45 -16.21
C GLY A 22 -64.57 -91.49 -17.48
N ASN A 23 -64.17 -92.36 -18.42
CA ASN A 23 -64.99 -93.39 -19.06
C ASN A 23 -66.46 -93.07 -19.42
N ASP A 24 -66.75 -92.92 -20.71
CA ASP A 24 -67.76 -93.73 -21.44
C ASP A 24 -67.80 -93.36 -22.93
N GLY A 25 -67.69 -94.39 -23.79
CA GLY A 25 -68.49 -94.48 -25.00
C GLY A 25 -68.12 -93.61 -26.23
N ASN A 26 -67.62 -94.33 -27.24
CA ASN A 26 -68.20 -94.35 -28.60
C ASN A 26 -68.02 -93.13 -29.54
N LEU A 27 -67.40 -93.45 -30.69
CA LEU A 27 -67.76 -92.96 -32.03
C LEU A 27 -67.50 -91.51 -32.43
N SER A 28 -66.87 -90.66 -31.62
CA SER A 28 -66.74 -89.22 -31.97
C SER A 28 -65.32 -88.71 -32.27
N ASP A 29 -64.24 -89.43 -31.97
CA ASP A 29 -62.87 -88.92 -32.22
C ASP A 29 -62.45 -88.99 -33.69
N GLN A 30 -62.96 -89.98 -34.45
CA GLN A 30 -62.71 -90.03 -35.90
C GLN A 30 -63.58 -89.03 -36.66
N GLN A 31 -64.82 -88.79 -36.23
CA GLN A 31 -65.71 -87.80 -36.83
C GLN A 31 -65.31 -86.36 -36.50
N LEU A 32 -64.82 -86.08 -35.28
CA LEU A 32 -64.26 -84.78 -34.92
C LEU A 32 -62.96 -84.48 -35.69
N ARG A 33 -62.10 -85.48 -35.91
CA ARG A 33 -60.90 -85.31 -36.75
C ARG A 33 -61.23 -85.17 -38.24
N GLN A 34 -62.28 -85.84 -38.74
CA GLN A 34 -62.76 -85.67 -40.11
C GLN A 34 -63.44 -84.30 -40.31
N LEU A 35 -64.30 -83.87 -39.38
CA LEU A 35 -64.96 -82.56 -39.43
C LEU A 35 -63.96 -81.42 -39.21
N ALA A 36 -62.97 -81.59 -38.33
CA ALA A 36 -61.87 -80.65 -38.19
C ALA A 36 -61.02 -80.58 -39.47
N ALA A 37 -60.74 -81.72 -40.13
CA ALA A 37 -60.03 -81.73 -41.41
C ALA A 37 -60.84 -81.07 -42.54
N GLU A 38 -62.17 -81.24 -42.55
CA GLU A 38 -63.07 -80.68 -43.56
C GLU A 38 -63.31 -79.17 -43.37
N VAL A 39 -63.44 -78.72 -42.12
CA VAL A 39 -63.49 -77.27 -41.79
C VAL A 39 -62.15 -76.60 -42.07
N GLN A 40 -61.03 -77.32 -41.98
CA GLN A 40 -59.69 -76.81 -42.31
C GLN A 40 -59.44 -76.74 -43.84
N GLN A 41 -60.18 -77.53 -44.63
CA GLN A 41 -60.19 -77.49 -46.10
C GLN A 41 -61.28 -76.58 -46.68
N SER A 42 -62.15 -76.02 -45.84
CA SER A 42 -63.19 -75.08 -46.25
C SER A 42 -62.58 -73.75 -46.73
N PRO A 43 -62.95 -73.26 -47.93
CA PRO A 43 -62.36 -72.04 -48.51
C PRO A 43 -62.70 -70.78 -47.69
N GLU A 44 -63.80 -70.76 -46.94
CA GLU A 44 -64.18 -69.63 -46.09
C GLU A 44 -63.36 -69.52 -44.80
N PHE A 45 -62.93 -70.65 -44.24
CA PHE A 45 -62.11 -70.66 -43.01
C PHE A 45 -60.66 -70.24 -43.30
N GLN A 46 -60.11 -70.66 -44.45
CA GLN A 46 -58.79 -70.24 -44.92
C GLN A 46 -58.72 -68.72 -45.18
N GLU A 47 -59.80 -68.12 -45.70
CA GLU A 47 -59.88 -66.67 -45.91
C GLU A 47 -59.90 -65.89 -44.58
N LYS A 48 -60.62 -66.40 -43.56
CA LYS A 48 -60.62 -65.77 -42.21
C LYS A 48 -59.26 -65.85 -41.53
N LEU A 49 -58.56 -66.98 -41.63
CA LEU A 49 -57.19 -67.12 -41.11
C LEU A 49 -56.24 -66.18 -41.86
N ARG A 50 -56.32 -66.08 -43.19
CA ARG A 50 -55.54 -65.11 -43.97
C ARG A 50 -55.77 -63.67 -43.52
N ARG A 51 -57.03 -63.29 -43.20
CA ARG A 51 -57.33 -61.95 -42.68
C ARG A 51 -56.77 -61.73 -41.28
N VAL A 52 -56.78 -62.74 -40.43
CA VAL A 52 -56.18 -62.68 -39.08
C VAL A 52 -54.65 -62.60 -39.18
N ASP A 53 -54.02 -63.37 -40.06
CA ASP A 53 -52.58 -63.32 -40.31
C ASP A 53 -52.17 -61.98 -40.91
N ALA A 54 -52.95 -61.44 -41.85
CA ALA A 54 -52.73 -60.11 -42.42
C ALA A 54 -52.91 -58.99 -41.36
N ALA A 55 -53.92 -59.10 -40.50
CA ALA A 55 -54.13 -58.17 -39.39
C ALA A 55 -53.01 -58.28 -38.33
N ALA A 56 -52.56 -59.50 -38.02
CA ALA A 56 -51.44 -59.75 -37.12
C ALA A 56 -50.13 -59.18 -37.69
N ALA A 57 -49.90 -59.31 -38.99
CA ALA A 57 -48.77 -58.69 -39.68
C ALA A 57 -48.82 -57.16 -39.64
N GLN A 58 -50.01 -56.54 -39.79
CA GLN A 58 -50.17 -55.10 -39.64
C GLN A 58 -49.90 -54.61 -38.21
N VAL A 59 -50.38 -55.34 -37.19
CA VAL A 59 -50.11 -54.99 -35.78
C VAL A 59 -48.62 -55.14 -35.46
N ALA A 60 -47.96 -56.19 -35.95
CA ALA A 60 -46.53 -56.37 -35.79
C ALA A 60 -45.73 -55.24 -36.47
N ALA A 61 -46.15 -54.79 -37.66
CA ALA A 61 -45.54 -53.65 -38.34
C ALA A 61 -45.75 -52.33 -37.58
N LEU A 62 -46.92 -52.10 -36.99
CA LEU A 62 -47.20 -50.91 -36.17
C LEU A 62 -46.42 -50.93 -34.85
N GLN A 63 -46.27 -52.09 -34.20
CA GLN A 63 -45.45 -52.24 -32.99
C GLN A 63 -43.96 -52.00 -33.30
N ALA A 64 -43.48 -52.48 -34.45
CA ALA A 64 -42.12 -52.18 -34.90
C ALA A 64 -41.93 -50.68 -35.20
N ALA A 65 -42.91 -50.02 -35.82
CA ALA A 65 -42.88 -48.57 -36.03
C ALA A 65 -42.94 -47.77 -34.72
N GLN A 66 -43.71 -48.23 -33.71
CA GLN A 66 -43.73 -47.62 -32.38
C GLN A 66 -42.38 -47.75 -31.67
N ALA A 67 -41.72 -48.90 -31.74
CA ALA A 67 -40.41 -49.11 -31.15
C ALA A 67 -39.33 -48.21 -31.76
N ASP A 68 -39.36 -47.98 -33.07
CA ASP A 68 -38.42 -47.08 -33.75
C ASP A 68 -38.64 -45.61 -33.34
N ILE A 69 -39.90 -45.18 -33.21
CA ILE A 69 -40.27 -43.85 -32.72
C ILE A 69 -39.81 -43.64 -31.28
N GLU A 70 -39.98 -44.63 -30.39
CA GLU A 70 -39.49 -44.58 -29.01
C GLU A 70 -37.96 -44.49 -28.94
N GLN A 71 -37.24 -45.21 -29.81
CA GLN A 71 -35.78 -45.12 -29.89
C GLN A 71 -35.32 -43.73 -30.36
N GLN A 72 -36.00 -43.15 -31.36
CA GLN A 72 -35.68 -41.79 -31.83
C GLN A 72 -35.99 -40.73 -30.77
N LEU A 73 -37.10 -40.87 -30.03
CA LEU A 73 -37.44 -40.00 -28.89
C LEU A 73 -36.43 -40.11 -27.76
N ALA A 74 -35.99 -41.33 -27.41
CA ALA A 74 -34.96 -41.55 -26.40
C ALA A 74 -33.59 -40.99 -26.83
N ALA A 75 -33.21 -41.17 -28.10
CA ALA A 75 -31.99 -40.60 -28.65
C ALA A 75 -32.04 -39.06 -28.66
N ALA A 76 -33.18 -38.47 -29.03
CA ALA A 76 -33.39 -37.02 -28.98
C ALA A 76 -33.35 -36.48 -27.54
N ALA A 77 -33.96 -37.17 -26.58
CA ALA A 77 -33.94 -36.78 -25.17
C ALA A 77 -32.52 -36.78 -24.58
N ASN A 78 -31.72 -37.81 -24.89
CA ASN A 78 -30.32 -37.88 -24.44
C ASN A 78 -29.47 -36.74 -25.02
N MET A 79 -29.67 -36.39 -26.29
CA MET A 79 -28.97 -35.28 -26.94
C MET A 79 -29.30 -33.93 -26.29
N THR A 80 -30.57 -33.68 -25.98
CA THR A 80 -30.98 -32.46 -25.27
C THR A 80 -30.42 -32.40 -23.85
N GLU A 81 -30.36 -33.53 -23.14
CA GLU A 81 -29.77 -33.57 -21.80
C GLU A 81 -28.26 -33.32 -21.82
N GLU A 82 -27.54 -33.87 -22.81
CA GLU A 82 -26.12 -33.58 -23.00
C GLU A 82 -25.85 -32.11 -23.34
N GLU A 83 -26.67 -31.53 -24.22
CA GLU A 83 -26.57 -30.12 -24.58
C GLU A 83 -26.83 -29.22 -23.35
N ASN A 84 -27.87 -29.51 -22.57
CA ASN A 84 -28.14 -28.82 -21.31
C ASN A 84 -26.96 -28.94 -20.33
N ARG A 85 -26.39 -30.14 -20.15
CA ARG A 85 -25.20 -30.34 -19.30
C ARG A 85 -23.97 -29.57 -19.81
N ARG A 86 -23.80 -29.42 -21.13
CA ARG A 86 -22.70 -28.60 -21.70
C ARG A 86 -22.92 -27.12 -21.43
N LEU A 87 -24.15 -26.63 -21.61
CA LEU A 87 -24.52 -25.25 -21.33
C LEU A 87 -24.36 -24.92 -19.84
N GLU A 88 -24.78 -25.80 -18.94
CA GLU A 88 -24.57 -25.65 -17.49
C GLU A 88 -23.08 -25.54 -17.14
N ARG A 89 -22.22 -26.38 -17.72
CA ARG A 89 -20.77 -26.30 -17.51
C ARG A 89 -20.18 -24.99 -18.04
N GLN A 90 -20.61 -24.54 -19.21
CA GLN A 90 -20.15 -23.25 -19.77
C GLN A 90 -20.60 -22.07 -18.90
N GLN A 91 -21.84 -22.09 -18.40
CA GLN A 91 -22.34 -21.08 -17.48
C GLN A 91 -21.60 -21.09 -16.15
N ALA A 92 -21.29 -22.27 -15.60
CA ALA A 92 -20.50 -22.41 -14.38
C ALA A 92 -19.06 -21.88 -14.54
N GLN A 93 -18.42 -22.16 -15.67
CA GLN A 93 -17.09 -21.64 -16.00
C GLN A 93 -17.12 -20.10 -16.15
N ALA A 94 -18.07 -19.56 -16.92
CA ALA A 94 -18.23 -18.12 -17.10
C ALA A 94 -18.56 -17.39 -15.78
N ALA A 95 -19.32 -18.02 -14.88
CA ALA A 95 -19.59 -17.47 -13.54
C ALA A 95 -18.32 -17.45 -12.68
N SER A 96 -17.51 -18.52 -12.72
CA SER A 96 -16.23 -18.59 -12.00
C SER A 96 -15.22 -17.56 -12.49
N GLU A 97 -15.14 -17.32 -13.80
CA GLU A 97 -14.25 -16.32 -14.38
C GLU A 97 -14.64 -14.89 -13.95
N ARG A 98 -15.94 -14.57 -13.97
CA ARG A 98 -16.43 -13.27 -13.48
C ARG A 98 -16.13 -13.07 -12.00
N GLY A 99 -16.30 -14.11 -11.18
CA GLY A 99 -15.92 -14.08 -9.76
C GLY A 99 -14.43 -13.78 -9.58
N ALA A 100 -13.56 -14.52 -10.27
CA ALA A 100 -12.12 -14.31 -10.22
C ALA A 100 -11.70 -12.91 -10.67
N THR A 101 -12.34 -12.34 -11.70
CA THR A 101 -12.06 -10.95 -12.12
C THR A 101 -12.53 -9.91 -11.10
N ALA A 102 -13.66 -10.15 -10.43
CA ALA A 102 -14.15 -9.27 -9.36
C ALA A 102 -13.22 -9.30 -8.15
N ASP A 103 -12.73 -10.49 -7.77
CA ASP A 103 -11.77 -10.66 -6.66
C ASP A 103 -10.42 -9.97 -6.96
N MET A 104 -9.92 -10.08 -8.21
CA MET A 104 -8.71 -9.36 -8.63
C MET A 104 -8.87 -7.85 -8.57
N LEU A 105 -10.04 -7.32 -8.97
CA LEU A 105 -10.31 -5.88 -8.91
C LEU A 105 -10.39 -5.39 -7.46
N ALA A 106 -11.05 -6.15 -6.58
CA ALA A 106 -11.10 -5.84 -5.15
C ALA A 106 -9.71 -5.90 -4.49
N ALA A 107 -8.88 -6.87 -4.87
CA ALA A 107 -7.50 -6.95 -4.39
C ALA A 107 -6.64 -5.77 -4.88
N ALA A 108 -6.86 -5.29 -6.11
CA ALA A 108 -6.16 -4.12 -6.64
C ALA A 108 -6.53 -2.84 -5.87
N ASP A 109 -7.80 -2.65 -5.54
CA ASP A 109 -8.29 -1.51 -4.75
C ASP A 109 -7.65 -1.50 -3.34
N GLN A 110 -7.63 -2.64 -2.67
CA GLN A 110 -6.96 -2.79 -1.36
C GLN A 110 -5.46 -2.49 -1.41
N LEU A 111 -4.78 -2.88 -2.50
CA LEU A 111 -3.36 -2.55 -2.68
C LEU A 111 -3.14 -1.05 -2.87
N GLU A 112 -4.02 -0.37 -3.60
CA GLU A 112 -3.93 1.09 -3.79
C GLU A 112 -4.16 1.82 -2.46
N GLU A 113 -5.13 1.40 -1.65
CA GLU A 113 -5.36 1.93 -0.31
C GLU A 113 -4.15 1.71 0.60
N ALA A 114 -3.61 0.49 0.63
CA ALA A 114 -2.41 0.16 1.42
C ALA A 114 -1.19 0.98 0.97
N GLN A 115 -1.02 1.21 -0.34
CA GLN A 115 0.04 2.07 -0.87
C GLN A 115 -0.15 3.52 -0.45
N ARG A 116 -1.38 4.04 -0.47
CA ARG A 116 -1.69 5.40 -0.02
C ARG A 116 -1.40 5.56 1.48
N GLU A 117 -1.80 4.61 2.31
CA GLU A 117 -1.48 4.60 3.74
C GLU A 117 0.03 4.57 3.98
N MET A 118 0.78 3.74 3.24
CA MET A 118 2.23 3.68 3.34
C MET A 118 2.90 4.99 2.93
N GLN A 119 2.41 5.65 1.87
CA GLN A 119 2.92 6.95 1.44
C GLN A 119 2.64 8.05 2.48
N VAL A 120 1.44 8.06 3.06
CA VAL A 120 1.07 9.00 4.12
C VAL A 120 1.95 8.76 5.35
N ALA A 121 2.12 7.50 5.77
CA ALA A 121 2.98 7.14 6.89
C ALA A 121 4.45 7.53 6.67
N GLN A 122 5.00 7.31 5.46
CA GLN A 122 6.35 7.74 5.10
C GLN A 122 6.46 9.27 5.10
N ALA A 123 5.49 9.98 4.53
CA ALA A 123 5.47 11.44 4.54
C ALA A 123 5.39 12.01 5.96
N GLU A 124 4.62 11.37 6.84
CA GLU A 124 4.52 11.74 8.24
C GLU A 124 5.84 11.47 8.98
N GLN A 125 6.43 10.29 8.80
CA GLN A 125 7.72 9.91 9.37
C GLN A 125 8.84 10.88 8.92
N LEU A 126 8.84 11.29 7.65
CA LEU A 126 9.76 12.31 7.13
C LEU A 126 9.54 13.65 7.82
N LYS A 127 8.29 14.10 7.99
CA LYS A 127 7.99 15.35 8.73
C LYS A 127 8.48 15.28 10.18
N TRP A 128 8.20 14.19 10.89
CA TRP A 128 8.63 14.01 12.28
C TRP A 128 10.16 13.93 12.39
N SER A 129 10.84 13.23 11.48
CA SER A 129 12.31 13.17 11.46
C SER A 129 12.94 14.53 11.16
N LEU A 130 12.33 15.32 10.26
CA LEU A 130 12.75 16.69 9.98
C LEU A 130 12.53 17.57 11.21
N ALA A 131 11.39 17.47 11.90
CA ALA A 131 11.11 18.21 13.12
C ALA A 131 12.11 17.86 14.23
N ALA A 132 12.37 16.57 14.45
CA ALA A 132 13.35 16.09 15.41
C ALA A 132 14.77 16.59 15.09
N SER A 133 15.16 16.54 13.81
CA SER A 133 16.45 17.09 13.38
C SER A 133 16.53 18.60 13.62
N LYS A 134 15.45 19.34 13.36
CA LYS A 134 15.39 20.79 13.60
C LYS A 134 15.58 21.14 15.07
N ASP A 135 14.99 20.39 15.98
CA ASP A 135 15.16 20.62 17.41
C ASP A 135 16.58 20.25 17.88
N LEU A 136 17.16 19.18 17.34
CA LEU A 136 18.56 18.82 17.59
C LEU A 136 19.51 19.94 17.12
N GLU A 137 19.21 20.55 15.98
CA GLU A 137 19.99 21.67 15.47
C GLU A 137 19.93 22.92 16.36
N ARG A 138 18.80 23.17 17.04
CA ARG A 138 18.68 24.26 18.02
C ARG A 138 19.58 24.01 19.23
N VAL A 139 19.64 22.78 19.71
CA VAL A 139 20.51 22.37 20.82
C VAL A 139 21.98 22.48 20.43
N GLU A 140 22.35 22.06 19.23
CA GLU A 140 23.73 22.18 18.77
C GLU A 140 24.15 23.66 18.56
N SER A 141 23.23 24.52 18.13
CA SER A 141 23.47 25.96 18.06
C SER A 141 23.59 26.61 19.44
N SER A 142 22.83 26.16 20.45
CA SER A 142 23.00 26.67 21.81
C SER A 142 24.34 26.27 22.42
N LYS A 143 24.80 25.03 22.18
CA LYS A 143 26.15 24.60 22.56
C LYS A 143 27.21 25.46 21.87
N ALA A 144 27.08 25.71 20.56
CA ALA A 144 28.01 26.56 19.82
C ALA A 144 28.10 27.98 20.42
N ALA A 145 26.96 28.56 20.80
CA ALA A 145 26.92 29.84 21.50
C ALA A 145 27.72 29.81 22.82
N THR A 146 27.54 28.75 23.62
CA THR A 146 28.26 28.61 24.90
C THR A 146 29.78 28.43 24.72
N VAL A 147 30.21 27.62 23.74
CA VAL A 147 31.62 27.35 23.47
C VAL A 147 32.32 28.62 22.97
N ALA A 148 31.75 29.30 21.98
CA ALA A 148 32.32 30.53 21.44
C ALA A 148 32.30 31.66 22.46
N GLY A 149 31.20 31.79 23.22
CA GLY A 149 31.08 32.75 24.32
C GLY A 149 32.17 32.55 25.38
N ALA A 150 32.35 31.32 25.85
CA ALA A 150 33.40 30.99 26.80
C ALA A 150 34.81 31.24 26.23
N GLY A 151 35.08 30.84 24.99
CA GLY A 151 36.36 31.07 24.32
C GLY A 151 36.70 32.55 24.18
N GLY A 152 35.73 33.38 23.77
CA GLY A 152 35.92 34.82 23.64
C GLY A 152 36.02 35.56 24.98
N LEU A 153 35.28 35.10 26.01
CA LEU A 153 35.41 35.66 27.35
C LEU A 153 36.77 35.33 27.97
N LEU A 154 37.26 34.10 27.82
CA LEU A 154 38.59 33.71 28.30
C LEU A 154 39.69 34.52 27.60
N ALA A 155 39.52 34.83 26.31
CA ALA A 155 40.44 35.68 25.57
C ALA A 155 40.44 37.14 26.05
N SER A 156 39.29 37.66 26.47
CA SER A 156 39.16 39.03 26.99
C SER A 156 39.43 39.14 28.50
N LEU A 157 39.60 38.02 29.20
CA LEU A 157 39.84 37.97 30.64
C LEU A 157 41.09 38.75 31.10
N PRO A 158 42.26 38.64 30.43
CA PRO A 158 43.45 39.40 30.83
C PRO A 158 43.23 40.91 30.75
N TYR A 159 42.47 41.37 29.76
CA TYR A 159 42.11 42.77 29.58
C TYR A 159 41.11 43.26 30.65
N LEU A 160 40.09 42.45 30.93
CA LEU A 160 39.11 42.72 31.99
C LEU A 160 39.75 42.75 33.38
N LEU A 161 40.80 41.95 33.62
CA LEU A 161 41.55 41.95 34.88
C LEU A 161 42.57 43.09 34.97
N SER A 162 43.11 43.53 33.83
CA SER A 162 44.06 44.65 33.78
C SER A 162 43.39 46.01 33.94
N THR A 163 42.08 46.09 33.70
CA THR A 163 41.29 47.30 33.92
C THR A 163 40.82 47.35 35.37
N SER A 164 41.37 48.26 36.18
CA SER A 164 41.13 48.37 37.63
C SER A 164 39.71 48.83 38.02
N GLN A 165 38.78 48.91 37.07
CA GLN A 165 37.37 49.17 37.32
C GLN A 165 36.63 47.83 37.48
N LEU A 166 36.43 47.37 38.72
CA LEU A 166 35.40 46.37 39.01
C LEU A 166 34.07 47.09 39.26
N GLY A 167 33.06 46.84 38.42
CA GLY A 167 31.75 47.48 38.55
C GLY A 167 30.79 47.15 37.40
N LEU A 168 29.65 47.84 37.38
CA LEU A 168 28.55 47.57 36.43
C LEU A 168 28.97 47.75 34.96
N VAL A 169 29.87 48.69 34.68
CA VAL A 169 30.37 48.97 33.32
C VAL A 169 31.18 47.79 32.77
N THR A 170 32.05 47.20 33.59
CA THR A 170 32.88 46.03 33.22
C THR A 170 32.04 44.76 33.09
N ALA A 171 31.01 44.62 33.92
CA ALA A 171 30.02 43.56 33.76
C ALA A 171 29.23 43.71 32.46
N ALA A 172 28.83 44.94 32.11
CA ALA A 172 28.12 45.22 30.86
C ALA A 172 29.00 44.97 29.63
N SER A 173 30.27 45.38 29.65
CA SER A 173 31.20 45.12 28.54
C SER A 173 31.49 43.63 28.38
N ALA A 174 31.66 42.89 29.48
CA ALA A 174 31.79 41.44 29.45
C ALA A 174 30.53 40.75 28.91
N ALA A 175 29.33 41.22 29.28
CA ALA A 175 28.06 40.70 28.75
C ALA A 175 27.90 40.97 27.25
N ILE A 176 28.26 42.17 26.77
CA ILE A 176 28.26 42.50 25.34
C ILE A 176 29.27 41.62 24.60
N CYS A 177 30.46 41.41 25.17
CA CYS A 177 31.48 40.54 24.61
C CYS A 177 30.96 39.09 24.49
N LEU A 178 30.39 38.56 25.57
CA LEU A 178 29.76 37.24 25.60
C LEU A 178 28.66 37.09 24.57
N ALA A 179 27.73 38.04 24.50
CA ALA A 179 26.64 38.03 23.52
C ALA A 179 27.18 38.06 22.08
N SER A 180 28.19 38.90 21.83
CA SER A 180 28.83 39.01 20.51
C SER A 180 29.52 37.70 20.11
N CYS A 181 30.26 37.09 21.04
CA CYS A 181 30.95 35.82 20.81
C CYS A 181 29.97 34.64 20.69
N ALA A 182 28.88 34.65 21.46
CA ALA A 182 27.81 33.67 21.35
C ALA A 182 27.14 33.73 19.96
N LEU A 183 26.76 34.93 19.50
CA LEU A 183 26.20 35.12 18.16
C LEU A 183 27.19 34.70 17.08
N PHE A 184 28.46 35.08 17.21
CA PHE A 184 29.52 34.63 16.32
C PHE A 184 29.60 33.10 16.26
N GLY A 185 29.59 32.40 17.39
CA GLY A 185 29.67 30.93 17.42
C GLY A 185 28.53 30.25 16.66
N VAL A 186 27.31 30.77 16.82
CA VAL A 186 26.15 30.33 16.06
C VAL A 186 26.41 30.57 14.57
N THR A 187 26.74 31.79 14.16
CA THR A 187 27.01 32.13 12.74
C THR A 187 28.16 31.33 12.15
N TYR A 188 29.24 31.10 12.90
CA TYR A 188 30.40 30.30 12.50
C TYR A 188 29.99 28.87 12.18
N ARG A 189 29.17 28.25 13.05
CA ARG A 189 28.61 26.91 12.83
C ARG A 189 27.73 26.84 11.58
N TYR A 190 26.93 27.88 11.31
CA TYR A 190 26.09 27.96 10.11
C TYR A 190 26.91 28.22 8.84
N ALA A 191 27.99 29.01 8.92
CA ALA A 191 28.84 29.34 7.77
C ALA A 191 29.64 28.11 7.30
N ILE A 192 30.17 27.31 8.23
CA ILE A 192 31.09 26.19 7.93
C ILE A 192 30.34 24.88 7.63
N ARG A 193 29.03 24.97 7.38
CA ARG A 193 28.04 23.88 7.28
C ARG A 193 28.49 22.61 6.54
N ARG A 194 29.30 22.75 5.49
CA ARG A 194 29.78 21.64 4.64
C ARG A 194 31.24 21.74 4.20
N ASP A 195 31.87 22.89 4.41
CA ASP A 195 33.22 23.17 3.91
C ASP A 195 34.18 23.39 5.08
N ILE A 196 34.38 22.34 5.88
CA ILE A 196 35.29 22.35 7.03
C ILE A 196 36.74 22.60 6.56
N GLY A 197 37.03 22.39 5.27
CA GLY A 197 38.33 22.63 4.64
C GLY A 197 38.55 24.05 4.12
N ASP A 198 37.50 24.85 3.90
CA ASP A 198 37.65 26.20 3.36
C ASP A 198 38.15 27.18 4.44
N SER A 199 39.47 27.38 4.42
CA SER A 199 40.16 28.32 5.32
C SER A 199 39.84 29.79 5.00
N HIS A 200 39.43 30.11 3.77
CA HIS A 200 39.05 31.46 3.38
C HIS A 200 37.71 31.86 4.00
N LEU A 201 36.73 30.95 4.00
CA LEU A 201 35.44 31.20 4.64
C LEU A 201 35.59 31.36 6.16
N LYS A 202 36.40 30.51 6.81
CA LYS A 202 36.68 30.61 8.25
C LYS A 202 37.33 31.95 8.61
N GLY A 203 38.38 32.33 7.88
CA GLY A 203 39.07 33.60 8.07
C GLY A 203 38.15 34.81 7.81
N GLY A 204 37.31 34.72 6.77
CA GLY A 204 36.36 35.77 6.41
C GLY A 204 35.32 36.05 7.49
N VAL A 205 34.74 35.02 8.13
CA VAL A 205 33.77 35.20 9.22
C VAL A 205 34.43 35.81 10.46
N ILE A 206 35.65 35.38 10.81
CA ILE A 206 36.42 35.95 11.92
C ILE A 206 36.72 37.43 11.64
N ALA A 207 37.21 37.74 10.44
CA ALA A 207 37.52 39.09 10.01
C ALA A 207 36.27 39.99 10.02
N ALA A 208 35.13 39.52 9.52
CA ALA A 208 33.89 40.30 9.50
C ALA A 208 33.43 40.70 10.91
N PHE A 209 33.32 39.74 11.83
CA PHE A 209 32.84 40.03 13.19
C PHE A 209 33.80 40.92 13.98
N GLY A 210 35.09 40.64 13.90
CA GLY A 210 36.06 41.43 14.64
C GLY A 210 36.28 42.82 14.04
N LEU A 211 36.19 43.00 12.71
CA LEU A 211 36.31 44.33 12.10
C LEU A 211 35.09 45.17 12.44
N VAL A 212 33.87 44.62 12.31
CA VAL A 212 32.64 45.35 12.65
C VAL A 212 32.65 45.79 14.11
N ARG A 213 33.02 44.89 15.04
CA ARG A 213 33.14 45.24 16.46
C ARG A 213 34.26 46.24 16.72
N GLY A 214 35.43 46.02 16.12
CA GLY A 214 36.61 46.84 16.30
C GLY A 214 36.43 48.27 15.80
N LEU A 215 35.84 48.42 14.61
CA LEU A 215 35.54 49.71 14.01
C LEU A 215 34.47 50.48 14.81
N ALA A 216 33.44 49.80 15.32
CA ALA A 216 32.45 50.44 16.19
C ALA A 216 33.07 50.98 17.50
N GLN A 217 34.03 50.26 18.08
CA GLN A 217 34.76 50.73 19.26
C GLN A 217 35.74 51.86 18.91
N ALA A 218 36.41 51.78 17.76
CA ALA A 218 37.27 52.84 17.25
C ALA A 218 36.50 54.15 17.03
N GLU A 219 35.30 54.08 16.46
CA GLU A 219 34.40 55.23 16.29
C GLU A 219 34.06 55.87 17.64
N THR A 220 33.78 55.07 18.66
CA THR A 220 33.50 55.55 20.03
C THR A 220 34.71 56.28 20.63
N ILE A 221 35.92 55.78 20.40
CA ILE A 221 37.17 56.42 20.85
C ILE A 221 37.36 57.77 20.14
N GLN A 222 37.13 57.81 18.83
CA GLN A 222 37.23 59.05 18.04
C GLN A 222 36.20 60.09 18.46
N GLU A 223 34.96 59.69 18.71
CA GLU A 223 33.90 60.59 19.17
C GLU A 223 34.24 61.16 20.56
N THR A 224 34.76 60.32 21.45
CA THR A 224 35.19 60.76 22.79
C THR A 224 36.36 61.74 22.70
N ALA A 225 37.33 61.47 21.82
CA ALA A 225 38.45 62.38 21.56
C ALA A 225 37.99 63.73 21.00
N ALA A 226 37.04 63.71 20.04
CA ALA A 226 36.47 64.93 19.47
C ALA A 226 35.74 65.77 20.52
N LYS A 227 34.95 65.14 21.41
CA LYS A 227 34.27 65.82 22.53
C LYS A 227 35.25 66.42 23.53
N ALA A 228 36.42 65.82 23.70
CA ALA A 228 37.49 66.35 24.53
C ALA A 228 38.32 67.45 23.86
N GLY A 229 38.01 67.83 22.60
CA GLY A 229 38.73 68.84 21.84
C GLY A 229 40.02 68.35 21.17
N ASN A 230 40.26 67.03 21.16
CA ASN A 230 41.42 66.43 20.52
C ASN A 230 41.16 66.15 19.03
N SER A 231 42.22 66.18 18.21
CA SER A 231 42.10 65.80 16.80
C SER A 231 41.89 64.29 16.66
N ILE A 232 40.84 63.89 15.94
CA ILE A 232 40.49 62.49 15.68
C ILE A 232 41.55 61.71 14.90
N LEU A 233 42.43 62.41 14.18
CA LEU A 233 43.54 61.83 13.40
C LEU A 233 44.87 61.87 14.15
N SER A 234 44.86 62.21 15.44
CA SER A 234 46.06 62.17 16.26
C SER A 234 46.60 60.74 16.35
N ALA A 235 47.92 60.59 16.33
CA ALA A 235 48.57 59.29 16.38
C ALA A 235 48.16 58.45 17.60
N ASP A 236 47.90 59.08 18.75
CA ASP A 236 47.44 58.41 19.96
C ASP A 236 46.01 57.83 19.80
N VAL A 237 45.08 58.63 19.25
CA VAL A 237 43.69 58.22 19.00
C VAL A 237 43.64 57.08 17.97
N LEU A 238 44.40 57.20 16.89
CA LEU A 238 44.50 56.16 15.87
C LEU A 238 45.19 54.89 16.40
N GLY A 239 46.19 55.04 17.26
CA GLY A 239 46.86 53.92 17.92
C GLY A 239 45.91 53.13 18.83
N GLN A 240 45.12 53.83 19.65
CA GLN A 240 44.11 53.21 20.51
C GLN A 240 42.99 52.55 19.70
N ALA A 241 42.52 53.20 18.63
CA ALA A 241 41.54 52.63 17.70
C ALA A 241 42.06 51.35 17.02
N ALA A 242 43.31 51.34 16.57
CA ALA A 242 43.93 50.15 15.96
C ALA A 242 44.11 49.03 16.99
N LEU A 243 44.49 49.36 18.23
CA LEU A 243 44.64 48.40 19.32
C LEU A 243 43.32 47.70 19.63
N VAL A 244 42.22 48.46 19.75
CA VAL A 244 40.90 47.90 20.09
C VAL A 244 40.32 47.06 18.93
N ALA A 245 40.64 47.42 17.69
CA ALA A 245 40.32 46.60 16.52
C ALA A 245 41.12 45.29 16.51
N GLY A 246 42.41 45.34 16.87
CA GLY A 246 43.26 44.16 17.05
C GLY A 246 42.77 43.25 18.19
N GLU A 247 42.35 43.82 19.31
CA GLU A 247 41.76 43.08 20.42
C GLU A 247 40.46 42.38 19.99
N SER A 248 39.61 43.06 19.22
CA SER A 248 38.38 42.48 18.69
C SER A 248 38.68 41.32 17.73
N MET A 249 39.66 41.47 16.83
CA MET A 249 40.15 40.38 15.96
C MET A 249 40.59 39.17 16.79
N LEU A 250 41.44 39.39 17.79
CA LEU A 250 41.97 38.32 18.63
C LEU A 250 40.85 37.62 19.41
N THR A 251 39.92 38.37 19.97
CA THR A 251 38.78 37.84 20.73
C THR A 251 37.95 36.86 19.91
N PHE A 252 37.58 37.23 18.67
CA PHE A 252 36.85 36.32 17.78
C PHE A 252 37.74 35.20 17.22
N GLY A 253 39.04 35.45 17.04
CA GLY A 253 40.02 34.41 16.70
C GLY A 253 40.08 33.31 17.74
N PHE A 254 40.18 33.65 19.02
CA PHE A 254 40.14 32.68 20.12
C PHE A 254 38.79 31.98 20.24
N ALA A 255 37.68 32.70 20.05
CA ALA A 255 36.35 32.08 19.98
C ALA A 255 36.26 31.06 18.83
N ALA A 256 36.84 31.36 17.66
CA ALA A 256 36.90 30.45 16.53
C ALA A 256 37.78 29.21 16.82
N VAL A 257 38.93 29.39 17.47
CA VAL A 257 39.78 28.27 17.90
C VAL A 257 39.03 27.35 18.87
N ALA A 258 38.31 27.91 19.85
CA ALA A 258 37.49 27.13 20.77
C ALA A 258 36.41 26.33 20.03
N MET A 259 35.75 26.95 19.04
CA MET A 259 34.78 26.29 18.17
C MET A 259 35.41 25.17 17.34
N GLU A 260 36.57 25.39 16.73
CA GLU A 260 37.30 24.40 15.95
C GLU A 260 37.72 23.21 16.82
N ILE A 261 38.18 23.44 18.05
CA ILE A 261 38.48 22.37 19.01
C ILE A 261 37.22 21.57 19.34
N ALA A 262 36.11 22.25 19.64
CA ALA A 262 34.84 21.59 19.96
C ALA A 262 34.26 20.78 18.78
N LEU A 263 34.42 21.27 17.55
CA LEU A 263 34.06 20.55 16.33
C LEU A 263 34.96 19.32 16.11
N ARG A 264 36.29 19.47 16.28
CA ARG A 264 37.26 18.35 16.14
C ARG A 264 37.07 17.26 17.18
N GLN A 265 36.70 17.62 18.41
CA GLN A 265 36.42 16.68 19.49
C GLN A 265 35.03 16.03 19.37
N GLY A 266 34.21 16.43 18.39
CA GLY A 266 32.84 15.93 18.22
C GLY A 266 31.85 16.44 19.27
N TYR A 267 32.22 17.44 20.08
CA TYR A 267 31.34 18.08 21.06
C TYR A 267 30.25 18.93 20.38
N LEU A 268 30.58 19.48 19.21
CA LEU A 268 29.65 20.16 18.31
C LEU A 268 29.56 19.40 16.99
N ARG A 269 28.35 19.28 16.44
CA ARG A 269 28.17 18.74 15.09
C ARG A 269 28.10 19.86 14.05
N PRO A 270 28.71 19.69 12.87
CA PRO A 270 28.45 20.55 11.71
C PRO A 270 26.97 20.60 11.40
N PHE A 271 26.48 21.73 10.90
CA PHE A 271 25.04 21.93 10.69
C PHE A 271 24.57 21.10 9.47
N GLY A 272 23.50 20.30 9.61
CA GLY A 272 22.92 19.52 8.52
C GLY A 272 23.58 18.16 8.21
N VAL A 273 24.47 17.64 9.06
CA VAL A 273 24.76 16.20 9.08
C VAL A 273 23.64 15.50 9.84
N SER A 274 22.69 14.93 9.11
CA SER A 274 21.70 14.00 9.67
C SER A 274 22.44 12.81 10.27
N THR A 275 22.21 12.54 11.55
CA THR A 275 22.64 11.32 12.25
C THR A 275 22.40 10.10 11.34
N PRO A 276 23.40 9.26 11.06
CA PRO A 276 23.13 7.95 10.49
C PRO A 276 22.27 7.20 11.51
N GLN A 277 21.11 6.70 11.10
CA GLN A 277 20.37 5.70 11.89
C GLN A 277 21.35 4.59 12.28
N GLN A 278 21.61 4.45 13.58
CA GLN A 278 22.12 3.22 14.17
C GLN A 278 20.92 2.41 14.67
#